data_AF-A0A7X8YGL4-F1
#
_entry.id   AF-A0A7X8YGL4-F1
#
_cell.length_a   1.000
_cell.length_b   1.000
_cell.length_c   1.000
_cell.angle_alpha   90.00
_cell.angle_beta   90.00
_cell.angle_gamma   90.00
#
_symmetry.space_group_name_H-M   'P 1'
#
loop_
_entity.id
_entity.type
_entity.pdbx_description
1 polymer ?
#
loop_
_entity_poly.entity_id
_entity_poly.type
_entity_poly.pdbx_seq_one_letter_code
_entity_poly.pdbx_strand_id
1 'polypeptide(L)'
;MKANLLRLKPWAKFAVPLLLLNTTWCAFAAGGSDSDMGVDLSLGKALYLAPGKGGCATCHGTTGGEPIIDFYPKIAGQSEKYLFNQMMDYQQKRRKNGLFVPMEVAMQPYTEQEIALIAQFLASQ
;
A
#
# COMPACT_ATOMS: atom_id res chain seq x y z
N MET A 1 -29.53 5.07 60.72
CA MET A 1 -30.73 4.71 59.94
C MET A 1 -30.31 3.87 58.74
N LYS A 2 -30.79 2.61 58.73
CA LYS A 2 -31.02 1.66 57.63
C LYS A 2 -30.05 1.59 56.43
N ALA A 3 -29.50 0.38 56.27
CA ALA A 3 -28.73 -0.19 55.18
C ALA A 3 -29.42 -0.17 53.80
N ASN A 4 -28.61 -0.28 52.72
CA ASN A 4 -28.86 -1.21 51.60
C ASN A 4 -27.63 -1.25 50.67
N LEU A 5 -26.70 -2.18 50.87
CA LEU A 5 -26.58 -3.49 50.18
C LEU A 5 -26.25 -3.41 48.67
N LEU A 6 -24.94 -3.57 48.42
CA LEU A 6 -24.30 -4.45 47.44
C LEU A 6 -25.20 -5.11 46.38
N ARG A 7 -24.82 -4.94 45.11
CA ARG A 7 -25.22 -5.87 44.05
C ARG A 7 -24.11 -6.08 43.02
N LEU A 8 -23.03 -6.74 43.44
CA LEU A 8 -22.20 -7.51 42.52
C LEU A 8 -23.04 -8.71 42.05
N LYS A 9 -23.31 -8.80 40.74
CA LYS A 9 -23.92 -9.99 40.13
C LYS A 9 -22.84 -10.84 39.47
N PRO A 10 -22.66 -12.11 39.87
CA PRO A 10 -21.68 -13.03 39.31
C PRO A 10 -22.37 -14.04 38.39
N TRP A 11 -22.35 -13.84 37.07
CA TRP A 11 -22.79 -14.83 36.07
C TRP A 11 -21.91 -14.64 34.83
N ALA A 12 -21.13 -15.58 34.33
CA ALA A 12 -21.40 -16.99 34.21
C ALA A 12 -20.11 -17.81 34.36
N LYS A 13 -20.21 -18.89 35.14
CA LYS A 13 -19.26 -19.99 35.11
C LYS A 13 -19.51 -20.75 33.80
N PHE A 14 -18.62 -20.58 32.83
CA PHE A 14 -18.57 -21.48 31.68
C PHE A 14 -18.00 -22.81 32.17
N ALA A 15 -18.90 -23.73 32.54
CA ALA A 15 -18.56 -25.13 32.70
C ALA A 15 -18.26 -25.69 31.30
N VAL A 16 -16.98 -25.91 31.00
CA VAL A 16 -16.53 -26.62 29.81
C VAL A 16 -16.66 -28.12 30.12
N PRO A 17 -17.55 -28.88 29.45
CA PRO A 17 -17.53 -30.32 29.57
C PRO A 17 -16.36 -30.85 28.74
N LEU A 18 -15.49 -31.59 29.42
CA LEU A 18 -14.46 -32.42 28.82
C LEU A 18 -15.14 -33.52 28.00
N LEU A 19 -15.28 -33.31 26.70
CA LEU A 19 -15.67 -34.36 25.76
C LEU A 19 -14.79 -34.25 24.50
N LEU A 20 -13.94 -35.26 24.40
CA LEU A 20 -13.07 -35.60 23.29
C LEU A 20 -13.84 -35.55 21.97
N LEU A 21 -13.43 -34.68 21.04
CA LEU A 21 -13.53 -34.92 19.60
C LEU A 21 -12.48 -34.05 18.89
N ASN A 22 -11.59 -34.77 18.23
CA ASN A 22 -10.48 -34.31 17.42
C ASN A 22 -10.99 -33.49 16.21
N THR A 23 -10.80 -32.18 16.24
CA THR A 23 -10.75 -31.37 15.02
C THR A 23 -9.58 -30.41 15.16
N THR A 24 -8.42 -30.82 14.64
CA THR A 24 -7.32 -29.91 14.35
C THR A 24 -7.82 -28.81 13.42
N TRP A 25 -8.15 -27.67 14.04
CA TRP A 25 -8.51 -26.45 13.34
C TRP A 25 -7.22 -25.85 12.78
N CYS A 26 -6.79 -26.30 11.60
CA CYS A 26 -5.81 -25.55 10.83
C CYS A 26 -6.53 -24.30 10.29
N ALA A 27 -6.40 -23.19 11.01
CA ALA A 27 -6.72 -21.88 10.46
C ALA A 27 -5.63 -21.52 9.43
N PHE A 28 -5.92 -21.74 8.15
CA PHE A 28 -5.12 -21.22 7.05
C PHE A 28 -5.47 -19.73 6.87
N ALA A 29 -4.80 -18.85 7.62
CA ALA A 29 -4.90 -17.40 7.44
C ALA A 29 -3.96 -16.97 6.31
N ALA A 30 -4.52 -16.77 5.12
CA ALA A 30 -3.89 -15.98 4.08
C ALA A 30 -4.21 -14.50 4.34
N GLY A 31 -3.21 -13.69 4.64
CA GLY A 31 -3.39 -12.24 4.80
C GLY A 31 -2.13 -11.61 5.37
N GLY A 32 -1.43 -10.81 4.55
CA GLY A 32 -0.31 -9.98 4.98
C GLY A 32 -0.73 -9.10 6.16
N SER A 33 0.12 -9.04 7.17
CA SER A 33 -0.12 -8.26 8.39
C SER A 33 -0.06 -6.76 8.11
N ASP A 34 -0.90 -5.97 8.77
CA ASP A 34 -0.98 -4.49 8.63
C ASP A 34 0.38 -3.77 8.82
N SER A 35 1.34 -4.40 9.49
CA SER A 35 2.72 -3.89 9.63
C SER A 35 3.54 -3.93 8.34
N ASP A 36 3.22 -4.84 7.40
CA ASP A 36 3.93 -5.03 6.14
C ASP A 36 3.60 -3.91 5.15
N MET A 37 2.32 -3.52 5.08
CA MET A 37 1.87 -2.40 4.25
C MET A 37 2.57 -1.08 4.61
N GLY A 38 2.81 -0.82 5.89
CA GLY A 38 3.55 0.38 6.32
C GLY A 38 5.01 0.38 5.85
N VAL A 39 5.64 -0.80 5.81
CA VAL A 39 7.00 -0.99 5.27
C VAL A 39 7.01 -0.79 3.76
N ASP A 40 6.06 -1.40 3.04
CA ASP A 40 5.95 -1.31 1.58
C ASP A 40 5.73 0.14 1.12
N LEU A 41 4.85 0.89 1.79
CA LEU A 41 4.62 2.30 1.50
C LEU A 41 5.88 3.16 1.74
N SER A 42 6.63 2.87 2.81
CA SER A 42 7.88 3.58 3.10
C SER A 42 8.96 3.32 2.03
N LEU A 43 9.03 2.09 1.52
CA LEU A 43 9.96 1.70 0.48
C LEU A 43 9.55 2.27 -0.88
N GLY A 44 8.27 2.20 -1.24
CA GLY A 44 7.70 2.84 -2.42
C GLY A 44 7.97 4.34 -2.47
N LYS A 45 7.81 5.03 -1.33
CA LYS A 45 8.16 6.44 -1.17
C LYS A 45 9.65 6.70 -1.41
N ALA A 46 10.53 5.88 -0.83
CA ALA A 46 11.97 6.03 -1.01
C ALA A 46 12.38 5.86 -2.48
N LEU A 47 11.80 4.87 -3.17
CA LEU A 47 12.02 4.62 -4.60
C LEU A 47 11.52 5.77 -5.49
N TYR A 48 10.37 6.35 -5.14
CA TYR A 48 9.80 7.51 -5.83
C TYR A 48 10.64 8.78 -5.68
N LEU A 49 11.20 9.00 -4.48
CA LEU A 49 12.02 10.18 -4.17
C LEU A 49 13.49 10.04 -4.64
N ALA A 50 13.93 8.86 -5.07
CA ALA A 50 15.32 8.59 -5.44
C ALA A 50 15.73 9.34 -6.73
N PRO A 51 16.57 10.40 -6.65
CA PRO A 51 16.90 11.22 -7.82
C PRO A 51 17.80 10.48 -8.83
N GLY A 52 18.60 9.52 -8.37
CA GLY A 52 19.54 8.75 -9.21
C GLY A 52 18.94 7.53 -9.91
N LYS A 53 17.62 7.29 -9.75
CA LYS A 53 16.94 6.15 -10.37
C LYS A 53 16.01 6.63 -11.48
N GLY A 54 14.81 7.12 -11.17
CA GLY A 54 13.93 7.76 -12.16
C GLY A 54 13.59 9.22 -11.90
N GLY A 55 13.96 9.76 -10.72
CA GLY A 55 13.76 11.18 -10.41
C GLY A 55 12.29 11.63 -10.48
N CYS A 56 11.34 10.78 -10.11
CA CYS A 56 9.90 11.02 -10.28
C CYS A 56 9.46 12.37 -9.68
N ALA A 57 9.95 12.65 -8.47
CA ALA A 57 9.61 13.86 -7.73
C ALA A 57 10.12 15.16 -8.36
N THR A 58 11.10 15.09 -9.28
CA THR A 58 11.61 16.28 -9.99
C THR A 58 10.57 16.86 -10.94
N CYS A 59 9.64 16.04 -11.43
CA CYS A 59 8.55 16.46 -12.30
C CYS A 59 7.20 16.48 -11.56
N HIS A 60 6.89 15.41 -10.81
CA HIS A 60 5.56 15.21 -10.23
C HIS A 60 5.43 15.74 -8.78
N GLY A 61 6.49 16.34 -8.23
CA GLY A 61 6.51 16.80 -6.83
C GLY A 61 6.74 15.66 -5.84
N THR A 62 6.86 15.97 -4.56
CA THR A 62 7.26 14.98 -3.53
C THR A 62 6.21 13.91 -3.25
N THR A 63 4.94 14.18 -3.56
CA THR A 63 3.79 13.28 -3.34
C THR A 63 3.17 12.79 -4.64
N GLY A 64 3.48 13.41 -5.78
CA GLY A 64 2.76 13.18 -7.04
C GLY A 64 1.50 14.04 -7.21
N GLY A 65 1.13 14.86 -6.22
CA GLY A 65 -0.08 15.70 -6.23
C GLY A 65 0.16 17.15 -6.66
N GLU A 66 1.37 17.65 -6.43
CA GLU A 66 1.81 19.00 -6.80
C GLU A 66 2.97 18.94 -7.83
N PRO A 67 2.67 18.79 -9.13
CA PRO A 67 3.70 18.83 -10.17
C PRO A 67 4.39 20.19 -10.21
N ILE A 68 5.67 20.20 -10.63
CA ILE A 68 6.47 21.44 -10.66
C ILE A 68 5.98 22.47 -11.71
N ILE A 69 5.26 22.00 -12.73
CA ILE A 69 4.60 22.80 -13.75
C ILE A 69 3.23 22.17 -14.06
N ASP A 70 2.24 23.00 -14.37
CA ASP A 70 0.85 22.56 -14.59
C ASP A 70 0.68 21.58 -15.77
N PHE A 71 1.67 21.51 -16.67
CA PHE A 71 1.67 20.59 -17.79
C PHE A 71 1.89 19.13 -17.37
N TYR A 72 2.57 18.87 -16.26
CA TYR A 72 2.80 17.50 -15.79
C TYR A 72 1.56 16.97 -15.07
N PRO A 73 1.20 15.69 -15.29
CA PRO A 73 0.00 15.13 -14.69
C PRO A 73 0.18 14.96 -13.17
N LYS A 74 -0.93 15.18 -12.45
CA LYS A 74 -1.11 14.76 -11.06
C LYS A 74 -1.34 13.25 -11.05
N ILE A 75 -0.53 12.53 -10.29
CA ILE A 75 -0.52 11.06 -10.25
C ILE A 75 -0.82 10.49 -8.86
N ALA A 76 -0.80 11.33 -7.82
CA ALA A 76 -1.25 10.98 -6.47
C ALA A 76 -2.74 10.59 -6.46
N GLY A 77 -3.10 9.59 -5.65
CA GLY A 77 -4.48 9.13 -5.43
C GLY A 77 -5.10 8.35 -6.59
N GLN A 78 -4.33 8.08 -7.65
CA GLN A 78 -4.79 7.23 -8.75
C GLN A 78 -4.75 5.76 -8.31
N SER A 79 -5.60 4.91 -8.91
CA SER A 79 -5.62 3.48 -8.54
C SER A 79 -4.25 2.81 -8.74
N GLU A 80 -3.84 2.00 -7.78
CA GLU A 80 -2.58 1.24 -7.80
C GLU A 80 -2.42 0.46 -9.11
N LYS A 81 -3.47 -0.27 -9.52
CA LYS A 81 -3.48 -1.05 -10.76
C LYS A 81 -3.26 -0.18 -12.00
N TYR A 82 -3.85 1.01 -12.05
CA TYR A 82 -3.62 1.92 -13.17
C TYR A 82 -2.17 2.40 -13.18
N LEU A 83 -1.67 2.87 -12.05
CA LEU A 83 -0.30 3.37 -11.91
C LEU A 83 0.73 2.32 -12.32
N PHE A 84 0.61 1.10 -11.79
CA PHE A 84 1.44 -0.04 -12.15
C PHE A 84 1.43 -0.28 -13.66
N ASN A 85 0.25 -0.41 -14.26
CA ASN A 85 0.14 -0.68 -15.70
C ASN A 85 0.74 0.45 -16.54
N GLN A 86 0.53 1.73 -16.18
CA GLN A 86 1.10 2.84 -16.94
C GLN A 86 2.63 2.87 -16.86
N MET A 87 3.19 2.63 -15.68
CA MET A 87 4.64 2.55 -15.49
C MET A 87 5.24 1.38 -16.28
N MET A 88 4.62 0.20 -16.25
CA MET A 88 5.02 -0.95 -17.05
C MET A 88 4.91 -0.69 -18.55
N ASP A 89 3.84 -0.02 -19.00
CA ASP A 89 3.65 0.33 -20.41
C ASP A 89 4.71 1.31 -20.92
N TYR A 90 5.17 2.24 -20.09
CA TYR A 90 6.29 3.11 -20.42
C TYR A 90 7.62 2.34 -20.42
N GLN A 91 7.89 1.51 -19.41
CA GLN A 91 9.11 0.70 -19.37
C GLN A 91 9.24 -0.19 -20.60
N GLN A 92 8.12 -0.80 -21.04
CA GLN A 92 8.04 -1.74 -22.15
C GLN A 92 7.70 -1.06 -23.49
N LYS A 93 7.71 0.28 -23.55
CA LYS A 93 7.50 1.09 -24.76
C LYS A 93 6.17 0.82 -25.50
N ARG A 94 5.15 0.39 -24.76
CA ARG A 94 3.78 0.19 -25.27
C ARG A 94 2.99 1.50 -25.31
N ARG A 95 3.22 2.42 -24.37
CA ARG A 95 2.54 3.71 -24.30
C ARG A 95 3.37 4.80 -24.98
N LYS A 96 2.82 5.41 -26.05
CA LYS A 96 3.51 6.39 -26.91
C LYS A 96 2.79 7.74 -27.05
N ASN A 97 2.08 8.18 -26.00
CA ASN A 97 1.34 9.44 -26.01
C ASN A 97 1.93 10.47 -25.03
N GLY A 98 1.69 11.76 -25.31
CA GLY A 98 2.16 12.86 -24.46
C GLY A 98 3.67 12.84 -24.28
N LEU A 99 4.14 13.13 -23.07
CA LEU A 99 5.55 13.07 -22.67
C LEU A 99 6.03 11.63 -22.40
N PHE A 100 5.83 10.73 -23.36
CA PHE A 100 6.22 9.33 -23.16
C PHE A 100 7.74 9.13 -23.13
N VAL A 101 8.51 9.86 -23.96
CA VAL A 101 9.98 9.67 -24.04
C VAL A 101 10.68 9.87 -22.68
N PRO A 102 10.41 10.95 -21.92
CA PRO A 102 10.94 11.09 -20.55
C PRO A 102 10.54 9.94 -19.63
N MET A 103 9.29 9.48 -19.72
CA MET A 103 8.81 8.37 -18.88
C MET A 103 9.44 7.03 -19.26
N GLU A 104 9.63 6.74 -20.54
CA GLU A 104 10.33 5.52 -20.97
C GLU A 104 11.73 5.46 -20.35
N VAL A 105 12.46 6.57 -20.36
CA VAL A 105 13.80 6.70 -19.75
C VAL A 105 13.73 6.58 -18.24
N ALA A 106 12.82 7.30 -17.57
CA ALA A 106 12.67 7.29 -16.13
C ALA A 106 12.31 5.91 -15.57
N MET A 107 11.62 5.07 -16.36
CA MET A 107 11.20 3.74 -15.93
C MET A 107 12.25 2.63 -16.16
N GLN A 108 13.27 2.84 -16.99
CA GLN A 108 14.28 1.80 -17.28
C GLN A 108 15.03 1.22 -16.06
N PRO A 109 15.36 2.00 -15.01
CA PRO A 109 16.18 1.47 -13.93
C PRO A 109 15.38 0.73 -12.84
N TYR A 110 14.04 0.74 -12.90
CA TYR A 110 13.19 0.08 -11.90
C TYR A 110 12.89 -1.38 -12.27
N THR A 111 12.82 -2.25 -11.28
CA THR A 111 12.26 -3.60 -11.46
C THR A 111 10.73 -3.57 -11.37
N GLU A 112 10.06 -4.63 -11.82
CA GLU A 112 8.60 -4.75 -11.71
C GLU A 112 8.13 -4.68 -10.25
N GLN A 113 8.88 -5.27 -9.31
CA GLN A 113 8.58 -5.22 -7.89
C GLN A 113 8.68 -3.78 -7.35
N GLU A 114 9.69 -3.03 -7.77
CA GLU A 114 9.84 -1.63 -7.38
C GLU A 114 8.73 -0.75 -7.98
N ILE A 115 8.28 -1.06 -9.20
CA ILE A 115 7.14 -0.39 -9.83
C ILE A 115 5.86 -0.64 -9.03
N ALA A 116 5.64 -1.87 -8.54
CA ALA A 116 4.51 -2.18 -7.67
C ALA A 116 4.54 -1.38 -6.37
N LEU A 117 5.71 -1.29 -5.72
CA LEU A 117 5.87 -0.49 -4.49
C LEU A 117 5.62 1.01 -4.72
N ILE A 118 6.13 1.56 -5.83
CA ILE A 118 5.84 2.95 -6.21
C ILE A 118 4.35 3.16 -6.46
N ALA A 119 3.69 2.21 -7.14
CA ALA A 119 2.26 2.29 -7.42
C ALA A 119 1.42 2.29 -6.14
N GLN A 120 1.78 1.44 -5.17
CA GLN A 120 1.14 1.38 -3.85
C GLN A 120 1.29 2.70 -3.10
N PHE A 121 2.52 3.22 -3.05
CA PHE A 121 2.79 4.53 -2.44
C PHE A 121 1.91 5.61 -3.07
N LEU A 122 1.98 5.80 -4.38
CA LEU A 122 1.24 6.85 -5.09
C LEU A 122 -0.28 6.71 -4.97
N ALA A 123 -0.80 5.49 -4.89
CA ALA A 123 -2.23 5.24 -4.69
C ALA A 123 -2.71 5.61 -3.28
N SER A 124 -1.82 5.64 -2.30
CA SER A 124 -2.12 6.03 -0.91
C SER A 124 -2.03 7.54 -0.66
N GLN A 125 -1.60 8.32 -1.65
CA GLN A 125 -1.37 9.76 -1.55
C GLN A 125 -2.64 10.60 -1.76
#